data_AF-A0AAW9QT91-F1
#
_entry.id   AF-A0AAW9QT91-F1
#
_cell.length_a   1.000
_cell.length_b   1.000
_cell.length_c   1.000
_cell.angle_alpha   90.00
_cell.angle_beta   90.00
_cell.angle_gamma   90.00
#
_symmetry.space_group_name_H-M   'P 1'
#
loop_
_entity.id
_entity.type
_entity.pdbx_description
1 polymer ?
#
loop_
_entity_poly.entity_id
_entity_poly.type
_entity_poly.pdbx_seq_one_letter_code
_entity_poly.pdbx_strand_id
1 'polypeptide(L)'
;MGISVIYFYNLASRMLMPGSADIFKMINRDELSHVRLYQKLIPEAMQTFPHSVEQIYEMFDTAVKHECRWTDHIVGNNILGITEGSTEQYTKYLANIRLKAIGLEPLYPEDRYNKSPYTHLERFSDTKKEGHTKANFFEATVTSYVMSSGLTGWDEI
;
A
#
# COMPACT_ATOMS: atom_id res chain seq x y z
N MET A 1 -3.62 -1.14 4.02
CA MET A 1 -2.29 -1.22 3.39
C MET A 1 -1.27 -1.75 4.39
N GLY A 2 -0.35 -2.63 3.96
CA GLY A 2 0.76 -3.17 4.77
C GLY A 2 2.13 -2.62 4.30
N ILE A 3 3.22 -3.06 4.92
CA ILE A 3 4.57 -2.54 4.65
C ILE A 3 5.13 -2.96 3.27
N SER A 4 4.73 -4.13 2.76
CA SER A 4 5.15 -4.61 1.44
C SER A 4 4.77 -3.66 0.30
N VAL A 5 3.61 -2.99 0.39
CA VAL A 5 3.18 -2.02 -0.63
C VAL A 5 4.02 -0.73 -0.54
N ILE A 6 4.37 -0.30 0.67
CA ILE A 6 5.25 0.86 0.90
C ILE A 6 6.63 0.63 0.29
N TYR A 7 7.16 -0.59 0.35
CA TYR A 7 8.41 -0.94 -0.31
C TYR A 7 8.38 -0.66 -1.82
N PHE A 8 7.33 -1.09 -2.51
CA PHE A 8 7.22 -0.83 -3.95
C PHE A 8 7.00 0.66 -4.27
N TYR A 9 6.31 1.40 -3.41
CA TYR A 9 6.22 2.86 -3.57
C TYR A 9 7.54 3.57 -3.33
N ASN A 10 8.39 3.07 -2.42
CA ASN A 10 9.74 3.60 -2.24
C ASN A 10 10.57 3.45 -3.52
N LEU A 11 10.49 2.28 -4.19
CA LEU A 11 11.15 2.05 -5.47
C LEU A 11 10.58 2.94 -6.58
N ALA A 12 9.24 3.02 -6.68
CA ALA A 12 8.57 3.85 -7.67
C ALA A 12 8.90 5.34 -7.52
N SER A 13 9.03 5.84 -6.28
CA SER A 13 9.42 7.22 -5.99
C SER A 13 10.81 7.59 -6.53
N ARG A 14 11.64 6.58 -6.85
CA ARG A 14 12.96 6.69 -7.45
C ARG A 14 12.98 6.32 -8.93
N MET A 15 11.82 6.26 -9.58
CA MET A 15 11.66 5.86 -10.98
C MET A 15 12.09 4.41 -11.25
N LEU A 16 12.08 3.54 -10.23
CA LEU A 16 12.38 2.12 -10.37
C LEU A 16 11.08 1.31 -10.44
N MET A 17 11.04 0.36 -11.38
CA MET A 17 9.89 -0.54 -11.61
C MET A 17 8.52 0.15 -11.73
N PRO A 18 8.36 1.18 -12.59
CA PRO A 18 7.11 1.94 -12.70
C PRO A 18 5.92 1.09 -13.13
N GLY A 19 6.11 0.11 -14.03
CA GLY A 19 5.03 -0.81 -14.44
C GLY A 19 4.52 -1.69 -13.30
N SER A 20 5.42 -2.13 -12.40
CA SER A 20 5.02 -2.87 -11.20
C SER A 20 4.26 -1.96 -10.23
N ALA A 21 4.64 -0.69 -10.11
CA ALA A 21 3.98 0.26 -9.23
C ALA A 21 2.48 0.43 -9.55
N ASP A 22 2.10 0.42 -10.84
CA ASP A 22 0.69 0.49 -11.23
C ASP A 22 -0.12 -0.73 -10.80
N ILE A 23 0.47 -1.93 -10.87
CA ILE A 23 -0.15 -3.15 -10.34
C ILE A 23 -0.35 -3.02 -8.82
N PHE A 24 0.67 -2.55 -8.10
CA PHE A 24 0.57 -2.32 -6.66
C PHE A 24 -0.44 -1.24 -6.28
N LYS A 25 -0.66 -0.20 -7.11
CA LYS A 25 -1.75 0.76 -6.93
C LYS A 25 -3.12 0.09 -7.02
N MET A 26 -3.33 -0.81 -7.99
CA MET A 26 -4.59 -1.54 -8.12
C MET A 26 -4.84 -2.44 -6.91
N ILE A 27 -3.82 -3.21 -6.50
CA ILE A 27 -3.89 -4.04 -5.28
C ILE A 27 -4.21 -3.18 -4.06
N ASN A 28 -3.53 -2.04 -3.90
CA ASN A 28 -3.76 -1.14 -2.76
C ASN A 28 -5.20 -0.58 -2.75
N ARG A 29 -5.75 -0.23 -3.92
CA ARG A 29 -7.14 0.26 -4.04
C ARG A 29 -8.14 -0.80 -3.57
N ASP A 30 -7.92 -2.04 -3.95
CA ASP A 30 -8.81 -3.14 -3.60
C ASP A 30 -8.67 -3.48 -2.10
N GLU A 31 -7.44 -3.53 -1.57
CA GLU A 31 -7.17 -3.72 -0.15
C GLU A 31 -7.77 -2.61 0.75
N LEU A 32 -7.75 -1.35 0.31
CA LEU A 32 -8.43 -0.27 1.02
C LEU A 32 -9.94 -0.50 1.10
N SER A 33 -10.54 -1.11 0.07
CA SER A 33 -11.96 -1.45 0.04
C SER A 33 -12.26 -2.62 0.99
N HIS A 34 -11.42 -3.66 1.01
CA HIS A 34 -11.50 -4.75 1.98
C HIS A 34 -11.41 -4.24 3.42
N VAL A 35 -10.42 -3.39 3.72
CA VAL A 35 -10.27 -2.81 5.06
C VAL A 35 -11.51 -2.03 5.47
N ARG A 36 -12.08 -1.19 4.59
CA ARG A 36 -13.32 -0.45 4.90
C ARG A 36 -14.52 -1.35 5.16
N LEU A 37 -14.62 -2.46 4.44
CA LEU A 37 -15.67 -3.45 4.66
C LEU A 37 -15.55 -4.05 6.07
N TYR A 38 -14.36 -4.55 6.43
CA TYR A 38 -14.14 -5.16 7.74
C TYR A 38 -14.24 -4.18 8.90
N GLN A 39 -13.86 -2.91 8.70
CA GLN A 39 -14.05 -1.85 9.70
C GLN A 39 -15.52 -1.66 10.09
N LYS A 40 -16.46 -1.95 9.18
CA LYS A 40 -17.90 -1.92 9.49
C LYS A 40 -18.41 -3.26 10.00
N LEU A 41 -17.94 -4.36 9.41
CA LEU A 41 -18.40 -5.71 9.75
C LEU A 41 -18.01 -6.13 11.16
N ILE A 42 -16.77 -5.86 11.57
CA ILE A 42 -16.23 -6.35 12.85
C ILE A 42 -16.97 -5.75 14.06
N PRO A 43 -17.24 -4.43 14.13
CA PRO A 43 -18.04 -3.87 15.22
C PRO A 43 -19.44 -4.46 15.32
N GLU A 44 -20.13 -4.67 14.20
CA GLU A 44 -21.46 -5.32 14.17
C GLU A 44 -21.38 -6.77 14.65
N ALA A 45 -20.34 -7.50 14.25
CA ALA A 45 -20.09 -8.86 14.70
C ALA A 45 -19.80 -8.92 16.21
N MET A 46 -19.02 -7.97 16.75
CA MET A 46 -18.72 -7.88 18.19
C MET A 46 -19.97 -7.59 19.03
N GLN A 47 -20.97 -6.87 18.48
CA GLN A 47 -22.26 -6.66 19.15
C GLN A 47 -23.15 -7.90 19.12
N THR A 48 -23.07 -8.69 18.05
CA THR A 48 -23.98 -9.82 17.81
C THR A 48 -23.47 -11.12 18.42
N PHE A 49 -22.16 -11.35 18.38
CA PHE A 49 -21.53 -12.61 18.77
C PHE A 49 -20.66 -12.44 20.02
N PRO A 50 -20.59 -13.47 20.89
CA PRO A 50 -19.61 -13.50 21.96
C PRO A 50 -18.18 -13.36 21.40
N HIS A 51 -17.39 -12.49 22.01
CA HIS A 51 -16.00 -12.25 21.62
C HIS A 51 -15.14 -12.01 22.87
N SER A 52 -13.83 -12.23 22.75
CA SER A 52 -12.84 -11.80 23.74
C SER A 52 -12.00 -10.68 23.15
N VAL A 53 -12.01 -9.54 23.84
CA VAL A 53 -11.20 -8.37 23.45
C VAL A 53 -9.71 -8.68 23.62
N GLU A 54 -9.35 -9.46 24.64
CA GLU A 54 -7.99 -9.91 24.91
C GLU A 54 -7.45 -10.74 23.75
N GLN A 55 -8.25 -11.67 23.23
CA GLN A 55 -7.87 -12.47 22.04
C GLN A 55 -7.68 -11.59 20.80
N ILE A 56 -8.51 -10.55 20.61
CA ILE A 56 -8.33 -9.61 19.51
C ILE A 56 -6.96 -8.92 19.64
N TYR A 57 -6.61 -8.41 20.82
CA TYR A 57 -5.31 -7.78 21.04
C TYR A 57 -4.14 -8.75 20.84
N GLU A 58 -4.24 -9.99 21.30
CA GLU A 58 -3.23 -11.03 21.09
C GLU A 58 -3.03 -11.34 19.60
N MET A 59 -4.12 -11.43 18.84
CA MET A 59 -4.07 -11.63 17.39
C MET A 59 -3.38 -10.45 16.69
N PHE A 60 -3.68 -9.21 17.08
CA PHE A 60 -3.03 -8.02 16.53
C PHE A 60 -1.53 -7.98 16.88
N ASP A 61 -1.16 -8.26 18.12
CA ASP A 61 0.25 -8.31 18.54
C ASP A 61 1.02 -9.39 17.78
N THR A 62 0.43 -10.58 17.63
CA THR A 62 1.01 -11.69 16.86
C THR A 62 1.19 -11.33 15.40
N ALA A 63 0.18 -10.71 14.77
CA ALA A 63 0.26 -10.26 13.38
C ALA A 63 1.36 -9.21 13.19
N VAL A 64 1.50 -8.25 14.11
CA VAL A 64 2.57 -7.25 14.07
C VAL A 64 3.94 -7.91 14.19
N LYS A 65 4.13 -8.83 15.14
CA LYS A 65 5.39 -9.56 15.32
C LYS A 65 5.77 -10.36 14.06
N HIS A 66 4.81 -11.01 13.43
CA HIS A 66 5.03 -11.75 12.19
C HIS A 66 5.41 -10.82 11.04
N GLU A 67 4.71 -9.70 10.88
CA GLU A 67 4.98 -8.74 9.80
C GLU A 67 6.36 -8.09 9.97
N CYS A 68 6.74 -7.69 11.19
CA CYS A 68 8.08 -7.15 11.47
C CYS A 68 9.16 -8.19 11.15
N ARG A 69 9.03 -9.42 11.68
CA ARG A 69 10.00 -10.49 11.43
C ARG A 69 10.13 -10.82 9.94
N TRP A 70 9.01 -10.84 9.21
CA TRP A 70 9.02 -11.08 7.78
C TRP A 70 9.71 -9.94 7.02
N THR A 71 9.43 -8.70 7.39
CA THR A 71 10.02 -7.52 6.76
C THR A 71 11.52 -7.45 6.99
N ASP A 72 11.96 -7.71 8.22
CA ASP A 72 13.39 -7.73 8.57
C ASP A 72 14.11 -8.84 7.80
N HIS A 73 13.46 -9.99 7.60
CA HIS A 73 14.01 -11.09 6.81
C HIS A 73 14.18 -10.75 5.33
N ILE A 74 13.21 -10.05 4.72
CA ILE A 74 13.20 -9.73 3.29
C ILE A 74 14.03 -8.49 2.96
N VAL A 75 13.87 -7.43 3.75
CA VAL A 75 14.43 -6.10 3.49
C VAL A 75 15.62 -5.80 4.40
N GLY A 76 15.47 -6.10 5.69
CA GLY A 76 16.41 -5.69 6.74
C GLY A 76 16.70 -4.18 6.66
N ASN A 77 17.98 -3.83 6.65
CA ASN A 77 18.46 -2.45 6.49
C ASN A 77 19.12 -2.18 5.13
N ASN A 78 18.82 -3.01 4.12
CA ASN A 78 19.50 -2.97 2.82
C ASN A 78 18.90 -1.97 1.83
N ILE A 79 17.73 -1.40 2.16
CA ILE A 79 16.99 -0.51 1.26
C ILE A 79 17.03 0.90 1.82
N LEU A 80 17.63 1.83 1.08
CA LEU A 80 17.72 3.23 1.50
C LEU A 80 16.31 3.79 1.79
N GLY A 81 16.10 4.30 3.00
CA GLY A 81 14.82 4.88 3.43
C GLY A 81 13.81 3.87 3.98
N ILE A 82 14.14 2.58 4.05
CA ILE A 82 13.38 1.54 4.75
C ILE A 82 14.34 0.81 5.67
N THR A 83 14.18 1.05 6.97
CA THR A 83 14.95 0.40 8.05
C THR A 83 14.02 -0.42 8.93
N GLU A 84 14.57 -1.42 9.62
CA GLU A 84 13.85 -2.26 10.59
C GLU A 84 13.01 -1.39 11.55
N GLY A 85 13.62 -0.37 12.17
CA GLY A 85 12.92 0.55 13.07
C GLY A 85 11.78 1.34 12.41
N SER A 86 11.96 1.79 11.17
CA SER A 86 10.88 2.50 10.44
C SER A 86 9.75 1.57 10.01
N THR A 87 10.06 0.32 9.66
CA THR A 87 9.05 -0.68 9.29
C THR A 87 8.25 -1.13 10.50
N GLU A 88 8.92 -1.35 11.65
CA GLU A 88 8.27 -1.64 12.93
C GLU A 88 7.34 -0.49 13.33
N GLN A 89 7.82 0.75 13.25
CA GLN A 89 7.01 1.93 13.57
C GLN A 89 5.76 2.01 12.69
N TYR A 90 5.89 1.78 11.40
CA TYR A 90 4.75 1.80 10.48
C TYR A 90 3.76 0.66 10.75
N THR A 91 4.24 -0.56 11.00
CA THR A 91 3.39 -1.72 11.30
C THR A 91 2.60 -1.53 12.59
N LYS A 92 3.24 -1.02 13.65
CA LYS A 92 2.58 -0.68 14.93
C LYS A 92 1.59 0.47 14.77
N TYR A 93 1.94 1.49 14.00
CA TYR A 93 1.02 2.58 13.62
C TYR A 93 -0.24 2.06 12.90
N LEU A 94 -0.07 1.15 11.94
CA LEU A 94 -1.20 0.53 11.24
C LEU A 94 -2.09 -0.30 12.18
N ALA A 95 -1.50 -1.05 13.10
CA ALA A 95 -2.26 -1.81 14.10
C ALA A 95 -3.11 -0.88 14.97
N ASN A 96 -2.54 0.22 15.47
CA ASN A 96 -3.27 1.22 16.25
C ASN A 96 -4.43 1.84 15.47
N ILE A 97 -4.22 2.21 14.19
CA ILE A 97 -5.30 2.74 13.34
C ILE A 97 -6.42 1.72 13.16
N ARG A 98 -6.07 0.45 12.93
CA ARG A 98 -7.05 -0.61 12.69
C ARG A 98 -7.87 -0.92 13.93
N LEU A 99 -7.25 -0.97 15.11
CA LEU A 99 -7.92 -1.14 16.40
C LEU A 99 -8.87 0.03 16.69
N LYS A 100 -8.40 1.27 16.52
CA LYS A 100 -9.25 2.47 16.67
C LYS A 100 -10.44 2.45 15.71
N ALA A 101 -10.25 2.00 14.48
CA ALA A 101 -11.31 1.96 13.48
C ALA A 101 -12.44 0.95 13.81
N ILE A 102 -12.18 -0.03 14.69
CA ILE A 102 -13.19 -0.95 15.21
C ILE A 102 -13.65 -0.61 16.64
N GLY A 103 -13.27 0.57 17.16
CA GLY A 103 -13.70 1.06 18.47
C GLY A 103 -12.88 0.55 19.65
N LEU A 104 -11.68 0.02 19.41
CA LEU A 104 -10.76 -0.42 20.47
C LEU A 104 -9.63 0.59 20.70
N GLU A 105 -9.05 0.55 21.90
CA GLU A 105 -7.90 1.36 22.27
C GLU A 105 -6.62 0.93 21.52
N PRO A 106 -5.65 1.84 21.32
CA PRO A 106 -4.39 1.48 20.68
C PRO A 106 -3.59 0.49 21.54
N LEU A 107 -3.06 -0.54 20.89
CA LEU A 107 -2.19 -1.54 21.53
C LEU A 107 -0.81 -0.97 21.89
N TYR A 108 -0.29 -0.06 21.07
CA TYR A 108 1.03 0.55 21.27
C TYR A 108 0.87 2.02 21.68
N PRO A 109 0.99 2.37 22.98
CA PRO A 109 0.63 3.69 23.49
C PRO A 109 1.68 4.77 23.20
N GLU A 110 2.91 4.40 22.80
CA GLU A 110 3.96 5.40 22.59
C GLU A 110 3.64 6.31 21.41
N ASP A 111 3.87 7.62 21.58
CA ASP A 111 3.47 8.64 20.61
C ASP A 111 4.07 8.45 19.21
N ARG A 112 5.27 7.85 19.14
CA ARG A 112 5.92 7.50 17.86
C ARG A 112 5.05 6.59 16.98
N TYR A 113 4.14 5.82 17.56
CA TYR A 113 3.23 4.91 16.85
C TYR A 113 1.88 5.55 16.51
N ASN A 114 1.70 6.86 16.74
CA ASN A 114 0.52 7.61 16.30
C ASN A 114 0.71 8.26 14.92
N LYS A 115 1.92 8.21 14.34
CA LYS A 115 2.23 8.81 13.05
C LYS A 115 3.01 7.86 12.16
N SER A 116 2.65 7.83 10.88
CA SER A 116 3.38 7.08 9.85
C SER A 116 4.79 7.65 9.65
N PRO A 117 5.84 6.83 9.62
CA PRO A 117 7.18 7.26 9.18
C PRO A 117 7.25 7.47 7.66
N TYR A 118 6.24 7.00 6.89
CA TYR A 118 6.25 7.00 5.43
C TYR A 118 5.21 7.95 4.81
N THR A 119 4.84 9.03 5.49
CA THR A 119 3.83 10.00 5.01
C THR A 119 4.06 10.52 3.57
N HIS A 120 5.33 10.63 3.14
CA HIS A 120 5.67 11.02 1.77
C HIS A 120 5.32 9.94 0.73
N LEU A 121 5.48 8.66 1.08
CA LEU A 121 5.14 7.53 0.21
C LEU A 121 3.62 7.28 0.18
N GLU A 122 2.94 7.50 1.30
CA GLU A 122 1.47 7.44 1.35
C GLU A 122 0.83 8.46 0.40
N ARG A 123 1.39 9.68 0.32
CA ARG A 123 0.95 10.69 -0.67
C ARG A 123 1.18 10.27 -2.11
N PHE A 124 2.26 9.52 -2.36
CA PHE A 124 2.55 8.95 -3.68
C PHE A 124 1.57 7.82 -4.03
N SER A 125 1.03 7.15 -3.03
CA SER A 125 0.01 6.09 -3.17
C SER A 125 -1.42 6.60 -3.34
N ASP A 126 -1.63 7.91 -3.19
CA ASP A 126 -2.96 8.51 -3.06
C ASP A 126 -3.70 8.51 -4.41
N THR A 127 -4.35 7.38 -4.70
CA THR A 127 -5.13 7.11 -5.92
C THR A 127 -6.27 8.11 -6.16
N LYS A 128 -6.62 8.93 -5.17
CA LYS A 128 -7.64 9.98 -5.28
C LYS A 128 -7.24 11.12 -6.21
N LYS A 129 -5.94 11.40 -6.41
CA LYS A 129 -5.48 12.39 -7.40
C LYS A 129 -5.41 11.82 -8.82
N GLU A 130 -5.52 10.50 -8.98
CA GLU A 130 -5.52 9.81 -10.27
C GLU A 130 -6.93 9.53 -10.80
N GLY A 131 -7.92 10.38 -10.46
CA GLY A 131 -9.20 10.43 -11.18
C GLY A 131 -9.07 10.78 -12.69
N HIS A 132 -7.84 10.95 -13.18
CA HIS A 132 -7.50 11.21 -14.58
C HIS A 132 -6.40 10.30 -15.14
N THR A 133 -5.96 9.25 -14.43
CA THR A 133 -4.80 8.43 -14.87
C THR A 133 -5.16 6.99 -15.19
N LYS A 134 -6.33 6.77 -15.80
CA LYS A 134 -6.46 5.94 -17.01
C LYS A 134 -7.63 6.52 -17.80
N ALA A 135 -7.31 7.35 -18.81
CA ALA A 135 -8.17 7.44 -19.97
C ALA A 135 -8.62 6.02 -20.33
N ASN A 136 -9.91 5.86 -20.60
CA ASN A 136 -10.54 4.59 -20.89
C ASN A 136 -9.61 3.73 -21.76
N PHE A 137 -9.36 2.48 -21.36
CA PHE A 137 -8.59 1.54 -22.20
C PHE A 137 -9.20 1.38 -23.60
N PHE A 138 -10.47 1.80 -23.77
CA PHE A 138 -11.19 1.94 -25.04
C PHE A 138 -11.13 3.32 -25.72
N GLU A 139 -10.68 4.39 -25.05
CA GLU A 139 -10.51 5.74 -25.62
C GLU A 139 -9.03 6.16 -25.78
N ALA A 140 -8.10 5.42 -25.18
CA ALA A 140 -6.68 5.60 -25.46
C ALA A 140 -6.43 5.23 -26.92
N THR A 141 -6.39 6.23 -27.80
CA THR A 141 -6.02 6.03 -29.20
C THR A 141 -4.63 5.41 -29.19
N VAL A 142 -4.52 4.19 -29.73
CA VAL A 142 -3.26 3.45 -29.89
C VAL A 142 -2.31 4.32 -30.70
N THR A 143 -1.46 5.07 -30.02
CA THR A 143 -0.46 5.91 -30.68
C THR A 143 0.86 5.18 -30.62
N SER A 144 0.97 4.11 -31.40
CA SER A 144 2.24 3.47 -31.70
C SER A 144 2.17 2.77 -33.05
N TYR A 145 2.40 3.54 -34.10
CA TYR A 145 3.27 3.20 -35.23
C TYR A 145 3.61 4.53 -35.92
N VAL A 146 4.63 5.24 -35.43
CA VAL A 146 5.36 6.12 -36.34
C VAL A 146 6.19 5.16 -37.19
N MET A 147 5.59 4.63 -38.27
CA MET A 147 6.40 4.10 -39.35
C MET A 147 7.24 5.26 -39.85
N SER A 148 8.55 5.08 -39.73
CA SER A 148 9.55 6.08 -40.08
C SER A 148 9.23 6.71 -41.43
N SER A 149 9.27 8.04 -41.49
CA SER A 149 9.50 8.76 -42.73
C SER A 149 10.82 8.28 -43.34
N GLY A 150 10.74 7.22 -44.15
CA GLY A 150 11.86 6.54 -44.78
C GLY A 150 11.65 6.50 -46.30
N LEU A 151 12.23 7.51 -46.96
CA LEU A 151 12.62 7.55 -48.38
C LEU A 151 11.51 7.37 -49.44
N THR A 152 10.97 8.48 -49.94
CA THR A 152 10.35 8.58 -51.27
C THR A 152 11.43 8.75 -52.33
N GLY A 153 11.57 7.82 -53.28
CA GLY A 153 12.48 7.99 -54.41
C GLY A 153 13.04 6.71 -55.04
N TRP A 154 12.21 5.69 -55.28
CA TRP A 154 12.61 4.47 -56.02
C TRP A 154 11.69 4.11 -57.20
N ASP A 155 10.77 4.99 -57.58
CA ASP A 155 9.87 4.76 -58.74
C ASP A 155 10.41 5.32 -60.07
N GLU A 156 11.73 5.56 -60.18
CA GLU A 156 12.39 5.91 -61.45
C GLU A 156 13.63 5.03 -61.69
N ILE A 157 13.41 3.73 -61.98
CA ILE A 157 14.32 2.88 -62.79
C ILE A 157 13.46 1.97 -63.67
#